data_AF-A0A662LYB3-F1
#
_entry.id   AF-A0A662LYB3-F1
#
_cell.length_a   1.000
_cell.length_b   1.000
_cell.length_c   1.000
_cell.angle_alpha   90.00
_cell.angle_beta   90.00
_cell.angle_gamma   90.00
#
_symmetry.space_group_name_H-M   'P 1'
#
loop_
_entity.id
_entity.type
_entity.pdbx_description
1 polymer ?
#
loop_
_entity_poly.entity_id
_entity_poly.type
_entity_poly.pdbx_seq_one_letter_code
_entity_poly.pdbx_strand_id
1 'polypeptide(L)'
;MAIKIFVTGGTFDKEYNEITGELFFKDTHLPELLALGRSTVKVDITTLMMIDSLEMTEADREIIAENCIKTNENRILITHGTDTMVDTARILAEKI
;
A
#
# COMPACT_ATOMS: atom_id res chain seq x y z
N MET A 1 17.06 11.35 4.44
CA MET A 1 15.77 10.95 5.02
C MET A 1 14.99 10.23 3.93
N ALA A 2 14.62 8.97 4.13
CA ALA A 2 13.83 8.21 3.17
C ALA A 2 12.33 8.42 3.46
N ILE A 3 11.47 8.24 2.44
CA ILE A 3 10.02 8.10 2.63
C ILE A 3 9.74 6.62 2.84
N LYS A 4 9.07 6.26 3.94
CA LYS A 4 8.56 4.90 4.14
C LYS A 4 7.33 4.71 3.27
N ILE A 5 7.29 3.66 2.46
CA ILE A 5 6.13 3.32 1.66
C ILE A 5 5.59 1.97 2.11
N PHE A 6 4.37 1.95 2.62
CA PHE A 6 3.64 0.72 2.93
C PHE A 6 2.75 0.34 1.77
N VAL A 7 2.89 -0.89 1.29
CA VAL A 7 2.05 -1.44 0.21
C VAL A 7 0.96 -2.32 0.80
N THR A 8 -0.29 -2.07 0.40
CA THR A 8 -1.44 -2.88 0.83
C THR A 8 -2.22 -3.51 -0.34
N GLY A 9 -1.77 -3.30 -1.59
CA GLY A 9 -2.41 -3.77 -2.81
C GLY A 9 -3.39 -2.76 -3.41
N GLY A 10 -4.63 -3.20 -3.64
CA GLY A 10 -5.61 -2.46 -4.42
C GLY A 10 -5.33 -2.48 -5.92
N THR A 11 -6.15 -1.77 -6.71
CA THR A 11 -6.00 -1.72 -8.18
C THR A 11 -4.61 -1.28 -8.66
N PHE A 12 -3.85 -0.58 -7.80
CA PHE A 12 -2.47 -0.19 -8.08
C PHE A 12 -1.55 -1.38 -8.35
N ASP A 13 -1.77 -2.53 -7.69
CA ASP A 13 -0.92 -3.73 -7.78
C ASP A 13 -1.68 -4.94 -8.35
N LYS A 14 -2.87 -4.74 -8.94
CA LYS A 14 -3.60 -5.82 -9.63
C LYS A 14 -3.04 -6.02 -11.03
N GLU A 15 -2.77 -7.26 -11.38
CA GLU A 15 -2.46 -7.71 -12.73
C GLU A 15 -3.68 -8.41 -13.36
N TYR A 16 -3.84 -8.24 -14.68
CA TYR A 16 -4.86 -8.92 -15.45
C TYR A 16 -4.26 -10.14 -16.17
N ASN A 17 -4.79 -11.32 -15.88
CA ASN A 17 -4.43 -12.52 -16.61
C ASN A 17 -5.21 -12.56 -17.94
N GLU A 18 -4.53 -12.27 -19.05
CA GLU A 18 -5.17 -12.26 -20.39
C GLU A 18 -5.66 -13.64 -20.86
N ILE A 19 -5.21 -14.73 -20.24
CA ILE A 19 -5.61 -16.11 -20.58
C ILE A 19 -6.88 -16.50 -19.83
N THR A 20 -6.93 -16.26 -18.51
CA THR A 20 -8.08 -16.65 -17.68
C THR A 20 -9.13 -15.55 -17.54
N GLY A 21 -8.76 -14.30 -17.83
CA GLY A 21 -9.59 -13.12 -17.62
C GLY A 21 -9.70 -12.66 -16.16
N GLU A 22 -8.90 -13.25 -15.27
CA GLU A 22 -8.96 -12.98 -13.83
C GLU A 22 -7.99 -11.87 -13.42
N LEU A 23 -8.39 -11.07 -12.43
CA LEU A 23 -7.49 -10.13 -11.76
C LEU A 23 -6.83 -10.83 -10.58
N PHE A 24 -5.52 -10.70 -10.46
CA PHE A 24 -4.74 -11.30 -9.39
C PHE A 24 -3.67 -10.34 -8.89
N PHE A 25 -3.07 -10.68 -7.76
CA PHE A 25 -1.97 -9.95 -7.16
C PHE A 25 -0.70 -10.78 -7.22
N LYS A 26 0.44 -10.15 -7.52
CA LYS A 26 1.74 -10.82 -7.56
C LYS A 26 2.79 -10.06 -6.76
N ASP A 27 3.34 -9.01 -7.35
CA ASP A 27 4.35 -8.14 -6.76
C ASP A 27 3.88 -6.70 -6.91
N THR A 28 4.45 -5.80 -6.11
CA THR A 28 4.12 -4.38 -6.29
C THR A 28 4.81 -3.78 -7.51
N HIS A 29 4.10 -2.95 -8.27
CA HIS A 29 4.68 -2.22 -9.41
C HIS A 29 5.45 -0.97 -9.00
N LEU A 30 5.46 -0.64 -7.70
CA LEU A 30 5.99 0.61 -7.18
C LEU A 30 7.48 0.86 -7.52
N PRO A 31 8.42 -0.10 -7.38
CA PRO A 31 9.82 0.13 -7.75
C PRO A 31 10.01 0.48 -9.23
N GLU A 32 9.30 -0.23 -10.11
CA GLU A 32 9.32 0.01 -11.55
C GLU A 32 8.74 1.39 -11.90
N LEU A 33 7.59 1.74 -11.32
CA LEU A 33 6.95 3.04 -11.53
C LEU A 33 7.85 4.21 -11.09
N LEU A 34 8.54 4.08 -9.94
CA LEU A 34 9.49 5.09 -9.48
C LEU A 34 10.69 5.22 -10.44
N ALA A 35 11.19 4.11 -10.98
CA ALA A 35 12.28 4.12 -11.96
C ALA A 35 11.83 4.75 -13.30
N LEU A 36 10.66 4.37 -13.82
CA LEU A 36 10.06 4.93 -15.04
C LEU A 36 9.81 6.44 -14.90
N GLY A 37 9.33 6.87 -13.73
CA GLY A 37 9.15 8.27 -13.37
C GLY A 37 10.46 9.04 -13.16
N ARG A 38 11.62 8.36 -13.21
CA ARG A 38 12.96 8.91 -12.91
C ARG A 38 13.01 9.58 -11.53
N SER A 39 12.26 9.02 -10.57
CA SER A 39 12.28 9.50 -9.19
C SER A 39 13.63 9.20 -8.56
N THR A 40 14.27 10.23 -8.02
CA THR A 40 15.53 10.10 -7.26
C THR A 40 15.29 10.14 -5.75
N VAL A 41 14.02 10.16 -5.33
CA VAL A 41 13.63 10.18 -3.93
C VAL A 41 14.05 8.86 -3.28
N LYS A 42 14.74 8.95 -2.14
CA LYS A 42 15.06 7.78 -1.34
C LYS A 42 13.79 7.25 -0.70
N VAL A 43 13.43 6.01 -1.00
CA VAL A 43 12.26 5.33 -0.46
C VAL A 43 12.69 4.04 0.24
N ASP A 44 11.95 3.68 1.28
CA ASP A 44 12.03 2.36 1.91
C ASP A 44 10.64 1.71 1.80
N ILE A 45 10.55 0.65 1.00
CA ILE A 45 9.28 0.03 0.62
C ILE A 45 9.08 -1.23 1.46
N THR A 46 7.90 -1.38 2.05
CA THR A 46 7.51 -2.59 2.79
C THR A 46 6.09 -2.98 2.41
N THR A 47 5.93 -4.20 1.90
CA THR A 47 4.61 -4.77 1.64
C THR A 47 4.03 -5.31 2.94
N LEU A 48 2.92 -4.72 3.39
CA LEU A 48 2.19 -5.18 4.57
C LEU A 48 1.19 -6.29 4.20
N MET A 49 0.58 -6.15 3.03
CA MET A 49 -0.41 -7.08 2.48
C MET A 49 -0.59 -6.80 0.98
N MET A 50 -1.31 -7.67 0.31
CA MET A 50 -1.60 -7.53 -1.13
C MET A 50 -3.03 -7.99 -1.41
N ILE A 51 -3.99 -7.14 -1.08
CA ILE A 51 -5.42 -7.48 -1.12
C ILE A 51 -6.25 -6.39 -1.82
N ASP A 52 -7.48 -6.74 -2.17
CA ASP A 52 -8.49 -5.76 -2.56
C ASP A 52 -8.96 -4.99 -1.31
N SER A 53 -9.14 -3.68 -1.43
CA SER A 53 -9.67 -2.86 -0.35
C SER A 53 -11.08 -3.28 0.10
N LEU A 54 -11.87 -3.89 -0.79
CA LEU A 54 -13.18 -4.45 -0.44
C LEU A 54 -13.09 -5.67 0.49
N GLU A 55 -11.98 -6.41 0.44
CA GLU A 55 -11.73 -7.59 1.29
C GLU A 55 -10.95 -7.23 2.56
N MET A 56 -10.56 -5.97 2.73
CA MET A 56 -9.78 -5.51 3.87
C MET A 56 -10.64 -5.46 5.14
N THR A 57 -10.18 -6.14 6.19
CA THR A 57 -10.83 -6.20 7.50
C THR A 57 -10.33 -5.11 8.45
N GLU A 58 -10.99 -4.94 9.59
CA GLU A 58 -10.52 -4.02 10.64
C GLU A 58 -9.12 -4.40 11.16
N ALA A 59 -8.84 -5.71 11.30
CA ALA A 59 -7.53 -6.19 11.75
C ALA A 59 -6.42 -5.82 10.77
N ASP A 60 -6.70 -5.88 9.46
CA ASP A 60 -5.76 -5.45 8.43
C ASP A 60 -5.43 -3.95 8.55
N ARG A 61 -6.47 -3.13 8.82
CA ARG A 61 -6.29 -1.69 9.02
C ARG A 61 -5.50 -1.38 10.30
N GLU A 62 -5.68 -2.17 11.36
CA GLU A 62 -4.85 -2.06 12.55
C GLU A 62 -3.38 -2.37 12.27
N ILE A 63 -3.07 -3.38 11.44
CA ILE A 63 -1.69 -3.67 11.01
C ILE A 63 -1.06 -2.45 10.33
N ILE A 64 -1.80 -1.75 9.46
CA ILE A 64 -1.33 -0.52 8.81
C ILE A 64 -1.01 0.55 9.87
N ALA A 65 -1.93 0.81 10.80
CA ALA A 65 -1.74 1.81 11.85
C ALA A 65 -0.54 1.49 12.76
N GLU A 66 -0.40 0.24 13.19
CA GLU A 66 0.72 -0.19 14.02
C GLU A 66 2.06 0.00 13.31
N ASN A 67 2.15 -0.33 12.02
CA ASN A 67 3.38 -0.14 11.25
C ASN A 67 3.72 1.34 11.09
N CYS A 68 2.72 2.21 10.90
CA CYS A 68 2.92 3.65 10.90
C CYS A 68 3.47 4.18 12.22
N ILE A 69 3.01 3.65 13.36
CA ILE A 69 3.49 4.06 14.70
C ILE A 69 4.91 3.52 14.98
N LYS A 70 5.21 2.30 14.51
CA LYS A 70 6.49 1.62 14.79
C LYS A 70 7.66 2.11 13.94
N THR A 71 7.39 2.72 12.78
CA THR A 71 8.44 3.16 11.85
C THR A 71 9.15 4.41 12.35
N ASN A 72 10.45 4.53 12.09
CA ASN A 72 11.25 5.69 12.53
C ASN A 72 11.21 6.86 11.52
N GLU A 73 10.64 6.63 10.34
CA GLU A 73 10.53 7.60 9.26
C GLU A 73 9.39 8.60 9.50
N ASN A 74 9.73 9.89 9.50
CA ASN A 74 8.76 10.97 9.67
C ASN A 74 7.89 11.24 8.43
N ARG A 75 8.02 10.45 7.37
CA ARG A 75 7.25 10.58 6.12
C ARG A 75 6.82 9.20 5.66
N ILE A 76 5.52 8.98 5.67
CA ILE A 76 4.90 7.71 5.31
C ILE A 76 3.97 7.94 4.12
N LEU A 77 4.05 7.04 3.14
CA LEU A 77 3.12 6.90 2.04
C LEU A 77 2.49 5.50 2.12
N ILE A 78 1.20 5.38 1.84
CA ILE A 78 0.51 4.09 1.80
C ILE A 78 -0.10 3.95 0.41
N THR A 79 0.23 2.87 -0.32
CA THR A 79 -0.52 2.48 -1.52
C THR A 79 -1.71 1.64 -1.09
N HIS A 80 -2.90 1.97 -1.58
CA HIS A 80 -4.15 1.39 -1.11
C HIS A 80 -5.20 1.33 -2.24
N GLY A 81 -6.13 0.39 -2.17
CA GLY A 81 -7.31 0.35 -3.05
C GLY A 81 -8.30 1.47 -2.73
N THR A 82 -8.95 2.04 -3.73
CA THR A 82 -9.73 3.27 -3.56
C THR A 82 -11.04 3.07 -2.81
N ASP A 83 -11.65 1.88 -2.88
CA ASP A 83 -13.02 1.66 -2.42
C ASP A 83 -13.21 1.86 -0.92
N THR A 84 -12.25 1.40 -0.10
CA THR A 84 -12.31 1.53 1.38
C THR A 84 -11.16 2.34 1.98
N MET A 85 -10.42 3.09 1.15
CA MET A 85 -9.28 3.91 1.59
C MET A 85 -9.67 4.90 2.71
N VAL A 86 -10.90 5.43 2.66
CA VAL A 86 -11.41 6.38 3.66
C VAL A 86 -11.54 5.72 5.04
N ASP A 87 -11.90 4.44 5.11
CA ASP A 87 -12.06 3.74 6.38
C ASP A 87 -10.71 3.51 7.06
N THR A 88 -9.71 3.12 6.27
CA THR A 88 -8.32 3.04 6.74
C THR A 88 -7.81 4.41 7.21
N ALA A 89 -8.09 5.48 6.46
CA ALA A 89 -7.69 6.84 6.85
C ALA A 89 -8.32 7.30 8.18
N ARG A 90 -9.57 6.91 8.46
CA ARG A 90 -10.25 7.23 9.72
C ARG A 90 -9.55 6.58 10.92
N ILE A 91 -9.21 5.30 10.82
CA ILE A 91 -8.50 4.57 11.88
C ILE A 91 -7.13 5.19 12.14
N LEU A 92 -6.42 5.57 11.07
CA LEU A 92 -5.13 6.26 11.19
C LEU A 92 -5.27 7.60 11.92
N ALA A 93 -6.29 8.40 11.60
CA ALA A 93 -6.55 9.69 12.24
C ALA A 93 -6.94 9.58 13.73
N GLU A 94 -7.48 8.44 14.15
CA GLU A 94 -7.81 8.18 15.56
C GLU A 94 -6.59 7.70 16.37
N LYS A 95 -5.64 7.02 15.73
CA LYS A 95 -4.51 6.35 16.40
C LYS A 95 -3.18 7.12 16.33
N ILE A 96 -3.05 8.10 15.43
CA ILE A 96 -1.82 8.86 15.14
C ILE A 96 -2.09 10.36 15.26
#